data_AF-A0A5K3FMI7-F1
#
_entry.id   AF-A0A5K3FMI7-F1
#
_cell.length_a   1.000
_cell.length_b   1.000
_cell.length_c   1.000
_cell.angle_alpha   90.00
_cell.angle_beta   90.00
_cell.angle_gamma   90.00
#
_symmetry.space_group_name_H-M   'P 1'
#
loop_
_entity.id
_entity.type
_entity.pdbx_description
1 polymer ?
#
loop_
_entity_poly.entity_id
_entity_poly.type
_entity_poly.pdbx_seq_one_letter_code
_entity_poly.pdbx_strand_id
1 'polypeptide(L)'
;MCFTVSRSRFEAGSKDNMTMLIVGLDNLHSPDSEMTKLDKELNTAIRDLIENILEMYKDTDRFTSSSISSVIENRSFPNYPPGGLVTKRALIESICSSHPEITDCARGCR
;
A
#
# COMPACT_ATOMS: atom_id res chain seq x y z
N MET A 1 -2.10 -13.73 5.53
CA MET A 1 -2.78 -12.44 5.80
C MET A 1 -2.31 -11.75 7.09
N CYS A 2 -1.44 -12.36 7.92
CA CYS A 2 -0.95 -11.75 9.17
C CYS A 2 0.07 -10.61 8.95
N PHE A 3 0.93 -10.74 7.94
CA PHE A 3 1.95 -9.73 7.61
C PHE A 3 1.35 -8.34 7.34
N THR A 4 0.15 -8.29 6.76
CA THR A 4 -0.54 -7.03 6.44
C THR A 4 -0.97 -6.29 7.71
N VAL A 5 -1.36 -6.99 8.77
CA VAL A 5 -1.81 -6.39 10.04
C VAL A 5 -0.63 -5.85 10.85
N SER A 6 0.47 -6.61 10.93
CA SER A 6 1.68 -6.14 11.63
C SER A 6 2.26 -4.90 10.93
N ARG A 7 2.28 -4.91 9.59
CA ARG A 7 2.81 -3.79 8.80
C ARG A 7 1.95 -2.53 8.91
N SER A 8 0.62 -2.66 8.86
CA SER A 8 -0.26 -1.49 9.02
C SER A 8 -0.15 -0.84 10.41
N ARG A 9 0.05 -1.63 11.47
CA ARG A 9 0.29 -1.12 12.83
C ARG A 9 1.66 -0.44 12.99
N PHE A 10 2.69 -0.98 12.33
CA PHE A 10 4.01 -0.34 12.28
C PHE A 10 3.93 1.02 11.57
N GLU A 11 3.24 1.07 10.42
CA GLU A 11 3.03 2.30 9.66
C GLU A 11 2.15 3.33 10.37
N ALA A 12 1.26 2.89 11.26
CA ALA A 12 0.52 3.75 12.19
C ALA A 12 1.38 4.28 13.35
N GLY A 13 2.69 4.01 13.36
CA GLY A 13 3.67 4.57 14.29
C GLY A 13 4.08 3.64 15.44
N SER A 14 3.66 2.37 15.44
CA SER A 14 4.09 1.41 16.46
C SER A 14 5.55 1.01 16.25
N LYS A 15 6.41 1.31 17.24
CA LYS A 15 7.85 0.97 17.24
C LYS A 15 8.21 -0.22 18.12
N ASP A 16 7.21 -0.88 18.70
CA ASP A 16 7.40 -2.00 19.62
C ASP A 16 7.50 -3.33 18.86
N ASN A 17 8.18 -4.31 19.46
CA ASN A 17 8.20 -5.69 18.96
C ASN A 17 6.78 -6.24 18.90
N MET A 18 6.31 -6.60 17.70
CA MET A 18 4.92 -6.99 17.48
C MET A 18 4.81 -8.47 17.12
N THR A 19 4.31 -9.28 18.06
CA THR A 19 4.01 -10.69 17.85
C THR A 19 2.50 -10.87 17.73
N MET A 20 2.04 -11.56 16.70
CA MET A 20 0.61 -11.81 16.45
C MET A 20 0.38 -13.31 16.25
N LEU A 21 -0.56 -13.88 17.02
CA LEU A 21 -1.06 -15.25 16.84
C LEU A 21 -2.47 -15.18 16.26
N ILE A 22 -2.68 -15.74 15.07
CA ILE A 22 -4.01 -15.89 14.47
C ILE A 22 -4.38 -17.36 14.52
N VAL A 23 -5.47 -17.67 15.23
CA VAL A 23 -6.05 -19.02 15.27
C VAL A 23 -7.32 -19.01 14.45
N GLY A 24 -7.34 -19.81 13.38
CA GLY A 24 -8.53 -20.00 12.57
C GLY A 24 -9.34 -21.21 13.05
N LEU A 25 -10.64 -21.03 13.26
CA LEU A 25 -11.58 -22.11 13.55
C LEU A 25 -12.25 -22.60 12.27
N ASP A 26 -12.83 -23.80 12.29
CA ASP A 26 -13.38 -24.48 11.10
C ASP A 26 -14.48 -23.70 10.34
N ASN A 27 -15.10 -22.70 10.97
CA ASN A 27 -16.10 -21.81 10.37
C ASN A 27 -15.51 -20.47 9.87
N LEU A 28 -14.23 -20.43 9.52
CA LEU A 28 -13.66 -19.22 8.94
C LEU A 28 -14.37 -18.89 7.63
N HIS A 29 -14.73 -17.62 7.46
CA HIS A 29 -15.30 -17.16 6.20
C HIS A 29 -14.29 -17.42 5.07
N SER A 30 -14.72 -18.19 4.07
CA SER A 30 -13.98 -18.36 2.83
C SER A 30 -13.81 -16.99 2.15
N PRO A 31 -12.70 -16.74 1.45
CA PRO A 31 -12.48 -15.48 0.77
C PRO A 31 -13.63 -15.19 -0.21
N ASP A 32 -14.28 -14.06 -0.02
CA ASP A 32 -15.36 -13.58 -0.88
C ASP A 32 -14.79 -13.21 -2.26
N SER A 33 -15.37 -13.78 -3.32
CA SER A 33 -14.95 -13.54 -4.69
C SER A 33 -15.12 -12.08 -5.11
N GLU A 34 -16.17 -11.41 -4.61
CA GLU A 34 -16.45 -10.01 -4.93
C GLU A 34 -15.45 -9.10 -4.22
N MET A 35 -15.14 -9.35 -2.94
CA MET A 35 -14.07 -8.61 -2.25
C MET A 35 -12.72 -8.79 -2.93
N THR A 36 -12.43 -9.99 -3.45
CA THR A 36 -11.18 -10.26 -4.17
C THR A 36 -11.10 -9.49 -5.49
N LYS A 37 -12.23 -9.32 -6.20
CA LYS A 37 -12.29 -8.50 -7.42
C LYS A 37 -12.09 -7.03 -7.11
N LEU A 38 -12.80 -6.50 -6.11
CA LEU A 38 -12.67 -5.10 -5.68
C LEU A 38 -11.24 -4.76 -5.23
N ASP A 39 -10.58 -5.68 -4.51
CA ASP A 39 -9.18 -5.51 -4.11
C ASP A 39 -8.24 -5.39 -5.33
N LYS A 40 -8.45 -6.25 -6.34
CA LYS A 40 -7.67 -6.22 -7.58
C LYS A 40 -7.90 -4.93 -8.36
N GLU A 41 -9.15 -4.51 -8.51
CA GLU A 41 -9.50 -3.26 -9.19
C GLU A 41 -8.86 -2.05 -8.52
N LEU A 42 -8.91 -1.98 -7.19
CA LEU A 42 -8.24 -0.94 -6.42
C LEU A 42 -6.71 -0.98 -6.63
N ASN A 43 -6.10 -2.17 -6.61
CA ASN A 43 -4.66 -2.30 -6.83
C ASN A 43 -4.24 -1.83 -8.23
N THR A 44 -5.05 -2.12 -9.25
CA THR A 44 -4.83 -1.64 -10.63
C THR A 44 -4.98 -0.12 -10.70
N ALA A 45 -6.04 0.45 -10.12
CA ALA A 45 -6.27 1.88 -10.12
C ALA A 45 -5.15 2.68 -9.41
N ILE A 46 -4.59 2.13 -8.33
CA ILE A 46 -3.42 2.70 -7.65
C ILE A 46 -2.18 2.65 -8.55
N ARG A 47 -1.93 1.53 -9.26
CA ARG A 47 -0.83 1.41 -10.20
C ARG A 47 -0.92 2.43 -11.33
N ASP A 48 -2.07 2.47 -11.99
CA ASP A 48 -2.30 3.37 -13.12
C ASP A 48 -2.11 4.83 -12.67
N LEU A 49 -2.54 5.20 -11.46
CA LEU A 49 -2.32 6.56 -10.96
C LEU A 49 -0.83 6.83 -10.70
N ILE A 50 -0.10 5.89 -10.10
CA ILE A 50 1.34 6.06 -9.86
C ILE A 50 2.08 6.21 -11.19
N GLU A 51 1.78 5.38 -12.18
CA GLU A 51 2.37 5.47 -13.51
C GLU A 51 2.06 6.82 -14.18
N ASN A 52 0.80 7.28 -14.13
CA ASN A 52 0.41 8.60 -14.65
C ASN A 52 1.16 9.75 -13.95
N ILE A 53 1.33 9.67 -12.62
CA ILE A 53 2.12 10.65 -11.87
C ILE A 53 3.56 10.62 -12.35
N LEU A 54 4.18 9.44 -12.46
CA LEU A 54 5.56 9.35 -12.93
C LEU A 54 5.71 9.94 -14.34
N GLU A 55 4.79 9.66 -15.25
CA GLU A 55 4.80 10.27 -16.59
C GLU A 55 4.65 11.79 -16.58
N MET A 56 3.73 12.32 -15.79
CA MET A 56 3.50 13.77 -15.67
C MET A 56 4.71 14.52 -15.10
N TYR A 57 5.53 13.85 -14.29
CA TYR A 57 6.61 14.47 -13.55
C TYR A 57 8.01 14.00 -13.98
N LYS A 58 8.13 13.31 -15.13
CA LYS A 58 9.40 12.85 -15.73
C LYS A 58 10.48 13.94 -15.84
N ASP A 59 10.09 15.19 -15.99
CA ASP A 59 11.01 16.34 -16.12
C ASP A 59 11.40 16.98 -14.78
N THR A 60 10.91 16.45 -13.64
CA THR A 60 11.17 16.99 -12.30
C THR A 60 12.07 16.06 -11.51
N ASP A 61 13.26 16.55 -11.15
CA ASP A 61 14.42 15.75 -10.75
C ASP A 61 14.31 15.05 -9.37
N ARG A 62 13.20 15.19 -8.64
CA ARG A 62 13.05 14.60 -7.28
C ARG A 62 11.62 14.20 -6.96
N PHE A 63 11.31 12.92 -7.14
CA PHE A 63 10.07 12.31 -6.65
C PHE A 63 10.35 11.39 -5.45
N THR A 64 9.56 11.53 -4.39
CA THR A 64 9.66 10.69 -3.18
C THR A 64 8.40 9.82 -3.01
N SER A 65 8.54 8.67 -2.38
CA SER A 65 7.42 7.76 -2.05
C SER A 65 6.37 8.44 -1.17
N SER A 66 6.78 9.35 -0.30
CA SER A 66 5.91 10.17 0.56
C SER A 66 5.05 11.15 -0.25
N SER A 67 5.62 11.78 -1.28
CA SER A 67 4.89 12.67 -2.18
C SER A 67 3.82 11.91 -2.96
N ILE A 68 4.16 10.72 -3.48
CA ILE A 68 3.22 9.84 -4.19
C ILE A 68 2.07 9.42 -3.28
N SER A 69 2.40 8.99 -2.06
CA SER A 69 1.40 8.60 -1.05
C SER A 69 0.44 9.76 -0.76
N SER A 70 0.95 10.98 -0.59
CA SER A 70 0.13 12.17 -0.35
C SER A 70 -0.83 12.49 -1.51
N VAL A 71 -0.38 12.30 -2.76
CA VAL A 71 -1.24 12.50 -3.95
C VAL A 71 -2.34 11.44 -4.00
N ILE A 72 -2.01 10.19 -3.67
CA ILE A 72 -2.96 9.08 -3.61
C ILE A 72 -4.01 9.31 -2.50
N GLU A 73 -3.59 9.80 -1.33
CA GLU A 73 -4.51 10.18 -0.24
C GLU A 73 -5.51 11.25 -0.69
N ASN A 74 -5.02 12.30 -1.36
CA ASN A 74 -5.85 13.40 -1.85
C ASN A 74 -6.84 12.97 -2.95
N ARG A 75 -6.52 11.94 -3.73
CA ARG A 75 -7.42 11.39 -4.78
C ARG A 75 -8.56 10.53 -4.24
N SER A 76 -8.50 10.10 -2.97
CA SER A 76 -9.53 9.34 -2.24
C SER A 76 -10.20 8.23 -3.08
N PHE A 77 -9.48 7.11 -3.26
CA PHE A 77 -10.06 5.94 -3.94
C PHE A 77 -11.18 5.30 -3.10
N PRO A 78 -12.25 4.79 -3.74
CA PRO A 78 -13.27 4.00 -3.06
C PRO A 78 -12.73 2.60 -2.71
N ASN A 79 -13.42 1.89 -1.81
CA ASN A 79 -13.18 0.47 -1.50
C ASN A 79 -11.82 0.14 -0.86
N TYR A 80 -11.20 1.08 -0.15
CA TYR A 80 -10.07 0.72 0.71
C TYR A 80 -10.48 -0.36 1.73
N PRO A 81 -9.60 -1.33 2.00
CA PRO A 81 -9.79 -2.24 3.11
C PRO A 81 -9.96 -1.46 4.44
N PRO A 82 -10.60 -2.07 5.46
CA PRO A 82 -10.62 -1.51 6.80
C PRO A 82 -9.19 -1.17 7.26
N GLY A 83 -8.92 0.09 7.58
CA GLY A 83 -7.57 0.61 7.84
C GLY A 83 -7.04 1.60 6.77
N GLY A 84 -7.76 1.79 5.67
CA GLY A 84 -7.48 2.86 4.70
C GLY A 84 -6.22 2.64 3.86
N LEU A 85 -5.65 3.73 3.36
CA LEU A 85 -4.47 3.70 2.46
C LEU A 85 -3.27 2.96 3.06
N VAL A 86 -3.10 3.01 4.38
CA VAL A 86 -2.01 2.35 5.11
C VAL A 86 -1.94 0.86 4.72
N THR A 87 -3.08 0.20 4.56
CA THR A 87 -3.12 -1.22 4.15
C THR A 87 -2.53 -1.50 2.76
N LYS A 88 -2.39 -0.47 1.91
CA LYS A 88 -1.85 -0.51 0.54
C LYS A 88 -0.46 0.10 0.41
N ARG A 89 0.12 0.62 1.48
CA ARG A 89 1.46 1.24 1.45
C ARG A 89 2.55 0.28 0.96
N ALA A 90 2.45 -0.99 1.33
CA ALA A 90 3.32 -2.05 0.79
C ALA A 90 3.26 -2.19 -0.74
N LEU A 91 2.08 -2.03 -1.33
CA LEU A 91 1.89 -2.07 -2.78
C LEU A 91 2.53 -0.84 -3.43
N ILE A 92 2.29 0.35 -2.86
CA ILE A 92 2.86 1.61 -3.34
C ILE A 92 4.39 1.55 -3.30
N GLU A 93 4.97 1.13 -2.17
CA GLU A 93 6.42 0.96 -2.03
C GLU A 93 6.98 -0.06 -3.03
N SER A 94 6.27 -1.17 -3.27
CA SER A 94 6.68 -2.17 -4.27
C SER A 94 6.70 -1.61 -5.69
N ILE A 95 5.67 -0.86 -6.09
CA ILE A 95 5.61 -0.22 -7.41
C ILE A 95 6.75 0.78 -7.52
N CYS A 96 6.86 1.68 -6.54
CA CYS A 96 7.84 2.73 -6.57
C CYS A 96 9.29 2.17 -6.52
N SER A 97 9.55 1.06 -5.83
CA SER A 97 10.87 0.38 -5.85
C SER A 97 11.26 -0.17 -7.23
N SER A 98 10.29 -0.36 -8.12
CA SER A 98 10.53 -0.77 -9.51
C SER A 98 10.90 0.42 -10.42
N HIS A 99 10.80 1.66 -9.92
CA HIS A 99 11.13 2.88 -10.64
C HIS A 99 12.40 3.54 -10.06
N PRO A 100 13.53 3.55 -10.79
CA PRO A 100 14.80 4.10 -10.29
C PRO A 100 14.78 5.63 -10.12
N GLU A 101 13.76 6.28 -10.67
CA GLU A 101 13.53 7.73 -10.66
C GLU A 101 13.09 8.24 -9.27
N ILE A 102 12.68 7.33 -8.39
CA ILE A 102 12.14 7.65 -7.07
C ILE A 102 13.24 7.48 -6.02
N THR A 103 13.71 8.61 -5.49
CA THR A 103 14.95 8.67 -4.69
C THR A 103 14.85 8.09 -3.27
N ASP A 104 13.63 7.90 -2.75
CA ASP A 104 13.39 7.47 -1.36
C ASP A 104 12.65 6.13 -1.23
N CYS A 105 12.66 5.31 -2.28
CA CYS A 105 11.94 4.04 -2.26
C CYS A 105 12.51 2.95 -1.35
N ALA A 106 13.63 3.20 -0.68
CA ALA A 106 14.20 2.25 0.26
C ALA A 106 14.92 2.98 1.40
N ARG A 107 14.22 3.15 2.53
CA ARG A 107 14.81 3.23 3.89
C ARG A 107 13.74 3.14 4.98
N GLY A 108 12.91 2.11 4.91
CA GLY A 108 11.94 1.75 5.97
C GLY A 108 12.14 0.36 6.59
N CYS A 109 13.19 -0.37 6.19
CA CYS A 109 13.57 -1.64 6.81
C CYS A 109 15.04 -1.57 7.27
N ARG A 110 15.26 -1.04 8.46
CA ARG A 110 16.30 -1.51 9.38
C ARG A 110 15.69 -1.63 10.75
#